data_AF-A0A7Y2DFK9-F1
#
_entry.id   AF-A0A7Y2DFK9-F1
#
_cell.length_a   1.000
_cell.length_b   1.000
_cell.length_c   1.000
_cell.angle_alpha   90.00
_cell.angle_beta   90.00
_cell.angle_gamma   90.00
#
_symmetry.space_group_name_H-M   'P 1'
#
loop_
_entity.id
_entity.type
_entity.pdbx_description
1 polymer ?
#
loop_
_entity_poly.entity_id
_entity_poly.type
_entity_poly.pdbx_seq_one_letter_code
_entity_poly.pdbx_strand_id
1 'polypeptide(L)'
;VNGAIVAPATYSNHLAGHGIDINVIYGNNEWANSWVLRKYPSVPEPVRHFLKSVIDDPDLRWGGEFRNSDPVHIDDHLNKDMDVWNQRYQAMQRAVQLGN
;
A
#
# COMPACT_ATOMS: atom_id res chain seq x y z
N VAL A 1 -2.08 -14.53 -4.68
CA VAL A 1 -1.66 -13.56 -5.72
C VAL A 1 -0.40 -14.12 -6.36
N ASN A 2 -0.41 -14.36 -7.68
CA ASN A 2 0.81 -14.80 -8.38
C ASN A 2 1.79 -13.62 -8.44
N GLY A 3 3.05 -13.84 -8.02
CA GLY A 3 4.10 -12.79 -7.99
C GLY A 3 4.39 -12.18 -6.62
N ALA A 4 3.73 -12.62 -5.55
CA ALA A 4 4.05 -12.16 -4.20
C ALA A 4 5.40 -12.76 -3.74
N ILE A 5 6.40 -11.90 -3.50
CA ILE A 5 7.73 -12.29 -2.98
C ILE A 5 7.63 -12.71 -1.50
N VAL A 6 6.58 -12.28 -0.80
CA VAL A 6 6.30 -12.60 0.60
C VAL A 6 4.87 -13.16 0.70
N ALA A 7 4.66 -14.16 1.55
CA ALA A 7 3.33 -14.68 1.83
C ALA A 7 2.42 -13.55 2.34
N PRO A 8 1.31 -13.23 1.66
CA PRO A 8 0.41 -12.19 2.11
C PRO A 8 -0.17 -12.53 3.49
N ALA A 9 -0.35 -11.53 4.34
CA ALA A 9 -1.14 -11.69 5.55
C ALA A 9 -2.54 -12.21 5.19
N THR A 10 -3.14 -13.03 6.07
CA THR A 10 -4.47 -13.62 5.88
C THR A 10 -5.55 -12.58 5.56
N TYR A 11 -5.39 -11.35 6.07
CA TYR A 11 -6.26 -10.18 5.82
C TYR A 11 -5.49 -9.03 5.17
N SER A 12 -4.75 -9.34 4.11
CA SER A 12 -4.05 -8.32 3.30
C SER A 12 -5.06 -7.46 2.52
N ASN A 13 -4.94 -6.14 2.60
CA ASN A 13 -5.81 -5.21 1.86
C ASN A 13 -5.63 -5.32 0.33
N HIS A 14 -4.48 -5.81 -0.15
CA HIS A 14 -4.29 -6.11 -1.58
C HIS A 14 -5.29 -7.16 -2.09
N LEU A 15 -5.62 -8.17 -1.28
CA LEU A 15 -6.56 -9.23 -1.68
C LEU A 15 -7.99 -8.71 -1.87
N ALA A 16 -8.32 -7.61 -1.20
CA ALA A 16 -9.60 -6.93 -1.30
C ALA A 16 -9.61 -5.79 -2.32
N GLY A 17 -8.46 -5.45 -2.93
CA GLY A 17 -8.34 -4.32 -3.87
C GLY A 17 -8.16 -2.95 -3.21
N HIS A 18 -7.82 -2.93 -1.92
CA HIS A 18 -7.70 -1.72 -1.09
C HIS A 18 -6.27 -1.45 -0.62
N GLY A 19 -5.28 -2.12 -1.24
CA GLY A 19 -3.86 -1.89 -0.98
C GLY A 19 -3.09 -1.73 -2.28
N ILE A 20 -2.17 -0.77 -2.31
CA ILE A 20 -1.25 -0.55 -3.42
C ILE A 20 0.19 -0.53 -2.91
N ASP A 21 1.10 -1.02 -3.76
CA ASP A 21 2.54 -0.89 -3.53
C ASP A 21 3.11 0.08 -4.56
N ILE A 22 3.91 1.04 -4.10
CA ILE A 22 4.42 2.12 -4.93
C ILE A 22 5.94 2.24 -4.89
N ASN A 23 6.48 2.76 -5.99
CA ASN A 23 7.74 3.48 -6.01
C ASN A 23 7.44 4.90 -6.50
N VAL A 24 8.23 5.89 -6.07
CA VAL A 24 8.05 7.28 -6.49
C VAL A 24 9.15 7.68 -7.45
N ILE A 25 8.76 8.11 -8.65
CA ILE A 25 9.67 8.79 -9.59
C ILE A 25 9.51 10.30 -9.38
N TYR A 26 10.61 11.03 -9.24
CA TYR A 26 10.60 12.47 -8.99
C TYR A 26 11.74 13.19 -9.72
N GLY A 27 11.63 14.50 -9.88
CA GLY A 27 12.64 15.33 -10.55
C GLY A 27 12.97 14.82 -11.97
N ASN A 28 14.25 14.66 -12.25
CA ASN A 28 14.76 14.16 -13.54
C ASN A 28 14.87 12.63 -13.57
N ASN A 29 13.74 11.93 -13.43
CA ASN A 29 13.66 10.46 -13.38
C ASN A 29 14.44 9.81 -12.21
N GLU A 30 14.60 10.53 -11.10
CA GLU A 30 15.13 9.91 -9.89
C GLU A 30 14.11 8.94 -9.30
N TRP A 31 14.60 7.84 -8.72
CA TRP A 31 13.78 6.73 -8.27
C TRP A 31 13.88 6.57 -6.76
N ALA A 32 12.75 6.70 -6.06
CA ALA A 32 12.60 6.33 -4.66
C ALA A 32 11.86 5.00 -4.52
N ASN A 33 12.63 3.94 -4.27
CA ASN A 33 12.12 2.59 -3.97
C ASN A 33 12.04 2.35 -2.47
N SER A 34 11.67 1.14 -2.05
CA SER A 34 11.61 0.73 -0.63
C SER A 34 12.85 1.13 0.20
N TRP A 35 14.05 1.11 -0.37
CA TRP A 35 15.30 1.50 0.31
C TRP A 35 15.37 3.00 0.60
N VAL A 36 14.80 3.82 -0.27
CA VAL A 36 14.68 5.27 -0.09
C VAL A 36 13.51 5.57 0.83
N LEU A 37 12.32 5.02 0.55
CA LEU A 37 11.09 5.32 1.29
C LEU A 37 11.20 5.02 2.79
N ARG A 38 11.89 3.93 3.18
CA ARG A 38 12.11 3.61 4.61
C ARG A 38 12.92 4.64 5.39
N LYS A 39 13.57 5.61 4.73
CA LYS A 39 14.40 6.63 5.38
C LYS A 39 13.58 7.84 5.80
N TYR A 40 12.26 7.85 5.61
CA TYR A 40 11.39 8.95 6.02
C TYR A 40 11.66 9.34 7.50
N PRO A 41 11.72 10.65 7.84
CA PRO A 41 11.51 11.82 6.97
C PRO A 41 12.74 12.26 6.16
N SER A 42 13.88 11.57 6.32
CA SER A 42 15.16 11.84 5.64
C SER A 42 15.20 11.32 4.19
N VAL A 43 14.20 11.69 3.40
CA VAL A 43 14.07 11.41 1.96
C VAL A 43 14.11 12.72 1.16
N PRO A 44 14.29 12.67 -0.17
CA PRO A 44 14.20 13.84 -1.03
C PRO A 44 12.91 14.63 -0.80
N GLU A 45 12.98 15.95 -0.90
CA GLU A 45 11.88 16.84 -0.50
C GLU A 45 10.55 16.57 -1.25
N PRO A 46 10.53 16.33 -2.58
CA PRO A 46 9.30 15.95 -3.28
C PRO A 46 8.70 14.64 -2.77
N VAL A 47 9.54 13.64 -2.49
CA VAL A 47 9.11 12.34 -1.94
C VAL A 47 8.55 12.50 -0.53
N ARG A 48 9.20 13.33 0.29
CA ARG A 48 8.75 13.63 1.65
C ARG A 48 7.37 14.30 1.63
N HIS A 49 7.14 15.24 0.72
CA HIS A 49 5.84 15.91 0.59
C HIS A 49 4.74 14.96 0.15
N PHE A 50 5.02 14.09 -0.83
CA PHE A 50 4.08 13.05 -1.23
C PHE A 50 3.75 12.09 -0.08
N LEU A 51 4.75 11.55 0.62
CA LEU A 51 4.51 10.66 1.75
C LEU A 51 3.75 11.37 2.88
N LYS A 52 4.10 12.64 3.14
CA LYS A 52 3.40 13.46 4.13
C LYS A 52 1.93 13.67 3.77
N SER A 53 1.59 13.91 2.50
CA SER A 53 0.18 14.04 2.10
C SER A 53 -0.61 12.73 2.29
N VAL A 54 0.03 11.57 2.15
CA VAL A 54 -0.61 10.27 2.47
C VAL A 54 -0.75 10.09 3.98
N ILE A 55 0.27 10.45 4.75
CA ILE A 55 0.26 10.34 6.23
C ILE A 55 -0.78 11.28 6.86
N ASP A 56 -0.93 12.49 6.31
CA ASP A 56 -1.86 13.50 6.83
C ASP A 56 -3.31 13.30 6.36
N ASP A 57 -3.55 12.37 5.42
CA ASP A 57 -4.89 12.03 4.95
C ASP A 57 -5.64 11.22 6.01
N PRO A 58 -6.91 11.56 6.32
CA PRO A 58 -7.66 10.89 7.40
C PRO A 58 -8.08 9.46 7.07
N ASP A 59 -8.15 9.11 5.78
CA ASP A 59 -8.68 7.83 5.30
C ASP A 59 -7.56 6.89 4.84
N LEU A 60 -6.36 7.41 4.60
CA LEU A 60 -5.22 6.62 4.15
C LEU A 60 -4.22 6.31 5.26
N ARG A 61 -3.43 5.27 5.02
CA ARG A 61 -2.25 4.93 5.81
C ARG A 61 -1.10 4.61 4.90
N TRP A 62 0.09 5.00 5.33
CA TRP A 62 1.33 4.57 4.71
C TRP A 62 2.00 3.49 5.57
N GLY A 63 2.38 2.37 4.94
CA GLY A 63 2.94 1.21 5.63
C GLY A 63 4.30 1.46 6.28
N GLY A 64 4.98 2.56 5.96
CA GLY A 64 6.20 2.98 6.65
C GLY A 64 6.01 3.23 8.15
N GLU A 65 4.81 3.66 8.57
CA GLU A 65 4.43 3.92 9.97
C GLU A 65 3.96 2.65 10.71
N PHE A 66 3.87 1.50 10.04
CA PHE A 66 3.42 0.26 10.66
C PHE A 66 4.49 -0.30 11.60
N ARG A 67 4.06 -1.03 12.65
CA ARG A 67 4.96 -1.73 13.58
C ARG A 67 5.96 -2.63 12.86
N ASN A 68 5.49 -3.34 11.83
CA ASN A 68 6.32 -4.03 10.86
C ASN A 68 6.31 -3.17 9.60
N SER A 69 7.33 -2.33 9.46
CA SER A 69 7.38 -1.31 8.41
C SER A 69 7.31 -1.95 7.00
N ASP A 70 6.39 -1.46 6.19
CA ASP A 70 6.23 -1.78 4.77
C ASP A 70 6.20 -0.48 3.95
N PRO A 71 7.37 0.09 3.63
CA PRO A 71 7.49 1.47 3.17
C PRO A 71 6.97 1.70 1.75
N VAL A 72 6.62 0.66 1.01
CA VAL A 72 6.00 0.77 -0.33
C VAL A 72 4.49 0.75 -0.27
N HIS A 73 3.91 0.30 0.86
CA HIS A 73 2.49 0.02 0.98
C HIS A 73 1.68 1.27 1.32
N ILE A 74 0.52 1.41 0.69
CA ILE A 74 -0.53 2.36 1.05
C ILE A 74 -1.87 1.62 1.05
N ASP A 75 -2.69 1.84 2.09
CA ASP A 75 -4.06 1.34 2.17
C ASP A 75 -4.99 2.30 2.89
N ASP A 76 -6.27 1.94 2.98
CA ASP A 76 -7.34 2.69 3.67
C ASP A 76 -7.80 2.03 4.98
N HIS A 77 -7.00 1.10 5.53
CA HIS A 77 -7.32 0.35 6.74
C HIS A 77 -8.61 -0.51 6.66
N LEU A 78 -9.07 -0.92 5.47
CA LEU A 78 -10.26 -1.77 5.31
C LEU A 78 -10.27 -2.99 6.25
N ASN A 79 -9.14 -3.68 6.39
CA ASN A 79 -8.98 -4.87 7.24
C ASN A 79 -9.20 -4.64 8.75
N LYS A 80 -9.44 -3.41 9.21
CA LYS A 80 -9.92 -3.15 10.57
C LYS A 80 -11.31 -3.74 10.81
N ASP A 81 -12.15 -3.76 9.77
CA ASP A 81 -13.46 -4.36 9.78
C ASP A 81 -13.43 -5.63 8.93
N MET A 82 -13.39 -6.78 9.60
CA MET A 82 -13.27 -8.08 8.94
C MET A 82 -14.50 -8.44 8.10
N ASP A 83 -15.69 -7.96 8.48
CA ASP A 83 -16.91 -8.25 7.74
C ASP A 83 -16.93 -7.48 6.42
N VAL A 84 -16.59 -6.19 6.46
CA VAL A 84 -16.47 -5.35 5.26
C VAL A 84 -15.33 -5.85 4.37
N TRP A 85 -14.19 -6.22 4.96
CA TRP A 85 -13.07 -6.81 4.22
C TRP A 85 -13.47 -8.11 3.50
N ASN A 86 -14.18 -9.02 4.18
CA ASN A 86 -14.63 -10.27 3.58
C ASN A 86 -15.58 -10.04 2.41
N GLN A 87 -16.50 -9.07 2.52
CA GLN A 87 -17.40 -8.71 1.43
C GLN A 87 -16.63 -8.21 0.20
N ARG A 88 -15.63 -7.33 0.40
CA ARG A 88 -14.78 -6.80 -0.68
C ARG A 88 -13.89 -7.86 -1.30
N TYR A 89 -13.28 -8.71 -0.47
CA TYR A 89 -12.50 -9.85 -0.93
C TYR A 89 -13.30 -10.75 -1.87
N GLN A 90 -14.50 -11.16 -1.47
CA GLN A 90 -15.39 -12.01 -2.29
C GLN A 90 -15.78 -11.33 -3.60
N ALA A 91 -16.09 -10.02 -3.56
CA ALA A 91 -16.38 -9.26 -4.77
C ALA A 91 -15.19 -9.25 -5.74
N MET A 92 -13.97 -9.03 -5.23
CA MET A 92 -12.75 -9.06 -6.04
C MET A 92 -12.47 -10.44 -6.64
N GLN A 93 -12.61 -11.52 -5.86
CA GLN A 93 -12.38 -12.88 -6.38
C GLN A 93 -13.35 -13.24 -7.51
N ARG A 94 -14.62 -12.82 -7.41
CA ARG A 94 -15.61 -13.01 -8.50
C ARG A 94 -15.27 -12.17 -9.73
N ALA A 95 -14.89 -10.91 -9.56
CA ALA A 95 -14.52 -10.05 -10.69
C ALA A 95 -13.34 -10.61 -11.48
N VAL A 96 -12.32 -11.15 -10.81
CA VAL A 96 -11.17 -11.81 -11.46
C VAL A 96 -11.59 -13.04 -12.27
N GLN A 97 -12.57 -13.81 -11.78
CA GLN A 97 -13.08 -14.98 -12.50
C GLN A 97 -13.88 -14.63 -13.76
N LEU A 98 -14.49 -13.44 -13.82
CA LEU A 98 -15.27 -12.99 -14.98
C LEU A 98 -14.43 -12.32 -16.08
N GLY A 99 -13.20 -11.91 -15.76
CA GLY A 99 -12.26 -11.28 -16.70
C GLY A 99 -11.29 -12.25 -17.37
N ASN A 100 -11.36 -13.55 -17.05
CA ASN A 100 -10.59 -14.63 -17.66
C ASN A 100 -11.50 -15.53 -18.51
#